data_AF-A0A7F5RHS9-F1
#
_entry.id   AF-A0A7F5RHS9-F1
#
_cell.length_a   1.000
_cell.length_b   1.000
_cell.length_c   1.000
_cell.angle_alpha   90.00
_cell.angle_beta   90.00
_cell.angle_gamma   90.00
#
_symmetry.space_group_name_H-M   'P 1'
#
loop_
_entity.id
_entity.type
_entity.pdbx_description
1 polymer ?
#
loop_
_entity_poly.entity_id
_entity_poly.type
_entity_poly.pdbx_seq_one_letter_code
_entity_poly.pdbx_strand_id
1 'polypeptide(L)'
;MLVDQCLITAKQFGALILRASRNGQPGVEVVLDSIVSHHTRGIPREIQQWTLMTTRTQMRQFLSNLGVPDSVLQPYIVRKIDAVTSNVVAIAQKDQQGEAMQVDDVDRDDNSGGASGSTEITPSSVINLGDKENDGEPLPTVVLGSETWHNDVPADWVPIIARDAQRQRRQNSQAPFSDAYLSGMPSKRRKIVTAAKPRGSLSQVISESVRRAVTATGLASVAPLEVVAQGAGSDINIQSAYRELLRSNVRAGIRDNSDFTPERFPNATSYFNGPQ
;
A
#
# COMPACT_ATOMS: atom_id res chain seq x y z
N MET A 1 -21.91 -40.20 -12.10
CA MET A 1 -20.57 -40.06 -11.50
C MET A 1 -19.84 -38.82 -12.01
N LEU A 2 -19.27 -38.81 -13.23
CA LEU A 2 -18.48 -37.66 -13.73
C LEU A 2 -19.33 -36.40 -14.01
N VAL A 3 -20.53 -36.59 -14.58
CA VAL A 3 -21.48 -35.51 -14.89
C VAL A 3 -22.02 -34.86 -13.61
N ASP A 4 -22.30 -35.66 -12.58
CA ASP A 4 -22.78 -35.16 -11.29
C ASP A 4 -21.69 -34.35 -10.56
N GLN A 5 -20.44 -34.81 -10.61
CA GLN A 5 -19.31 -34.05 -10.08
C GLN A 5 -19.13 -32.72 -10.81
N CYS A 6 -19.21 -32.72 -12.14
CA CYS A 6 -19.12 -31.50 -12.95
C CYS A 6 -20.22 -30.49 -12.58
N LEU A 7 -21.46 -30.98 -12.39
CA LEU A 7 -22.60 -30.15 -12.01
C LEU A 7 -22.46 -29.59 -10.58
N ILE A 8 -21.89 -30.36 -9.65
CA ILE A 8 -21.58 -29.90 -8.29
C ILE A 8 -20.47 -28.84 -8.33
N THR A 9 -19.39 -29.05 -9.08
CA THR A 9 -18.31 -28.07 -9.20
C THR A 9 -18.77 -26.78 -9.88
N ALA A 10 -19.64 -26.88 -10.89
CA ALA A 10 -20.22 -25.71 -11.56
C ALA A 10 -21.08 -24.88 -10.59
N LYS A 11 -21.87 -25.55 -9.74
CA LYS A 11 -22.63 -24.89 -8.67
C LYS A 11 -21.68 -24.23 -7.66
N GLN A 12 -20.65 -24.92 -7.19
CA GLN A 12 -19.68 -24.32 -6.25
C GLN A 12 -19.00 -23.07 -6.84
N PHE A 13 -18.61 -23.13 -8.11
CA PHE A 13 -18.00 -22.01 -8.82
C PHE A 13 -18.98 -20.82 -8.96
N GLY A 14 -20.23 -21.07 -9.30
CA GLY A 14 -21.27 -20.02 -9.34
C GLY A 14 -21.49 -19.34 -7.98
N ALA A 15 -21.44 -20.10 -6.89
CA ALA A 15 -21.58 -19.56 -5.53
C ALA A 15 -20.38 -18.70 -5.13
N LEU A 16 -19.17 -19.11 -5.51
CA LEU A 16 -17.95 -18.33 -5.29
C LEU A 16 -17.96 -17.02 -6.07
N ILE A 17 -18.40 -17.03 -7.33
CA ILE A 17 -18.49 -15.82 -8.16
C ILE A 17 -19.48 -14.81 -7.56
N LEU A 18 -20.63 -15.28 -7.08
CA LEU A 18 -21.62 -14.42 -6.39
C LEU A 18 -21.07 -13.77 -5.12
N ARG A 19 -20.24 -14.49 -4.37
CA ARG A 19 -19.65 -13.99 -3.13
C ARG A 19 -18.46 -13.06 -3.39
N ALA A 20 -17.74 -13.28 -4.49
CA ALA A 20 -16.60 -12.45 -4.91
C ALA A 20 -17.04 -11.12 -5.58
N SER A 21 -18.24 -11.05 -6.16
CA SER A 21 -18.76 -9.82 -6.72
C SER A 21 -19.25 -8.87 -5.62
N ARG A 22 -18.66 -7.67 -5.55
CA ARG A 22 -18.99 -6.62 -4.55
C ARG A 22 -20.47 -6.20 -4.57
N ASN A 23 -21.15 -6.42 -5.70
CA ASN A 23 -22.56 -6.10 -5.91
C ASN A 23 -23.48 -7.34 -5.94
N GLY A 24 -22.98 -8.56 -5.66
CA GLY A 24 -23.79 -9.79 -5.72
C GLY A 24 -24.23 -10.14 -7.14
N GLN A 25 -25.48 -10.59 -7.31
CA GLN A 25 -26.07 -10.98 -8.61
C GLN A 25 -25.92 -9.93 -9.73
N PRO A 26 -26.26 -8.64 -9.55
CA PRO A 26 -26.18 -7.67 -10.63
C PRO A 26 -24.75 -7.44 -11.14
N GLY A 27 -23.73 -7.62 -10.30
CA GLY A 27 -22.34 -7.52 -10.73
C GLY A 27 -21.95 -8.62 -11.71
N VAL A 28 -22.41 -9.85 -11.48
CA VAL A 28 -22.13 -10.98 -12.37
C VAL A 28 -22.90 -10.86 -13.68
N GLU A 29 -24.15 -10.36 -13.63
CA GLU A 29 -24.94 -10.09 -14.83
C GLU A 29 -24.26 -9.09 -15.77
N VAL A 30 -23.65 -8.02 -15.23
CA VAL A 30 -22.95 -7.02 -16.04
C VAL A 30 -21.72 -7.60 -16.73
N VAL A 31 -20.95 -8.44 -16.02
CA VAL A 31 -19.78 -9.11 -16.61
C VAL A 31 -20.21 -10.09 -17.69
N LEU A 32 -21.27 -10.87 -17.44
CA LEU A 32 -21.80 -11.82 -18.42
C LEU A 32 -22.37 -11.10 -19.64
N ASP A 33 -23.10 -10.00 -19.46
CA ASP A 33 -23.57 -9.15 -20.55
C ASP A 33 -22.40 -8.60 -21.38
N SER A 34 -21.30 -8.21 -20.74
CA SER A 34 -20.09 -7.76 -21.43
C SER A 34 -19.42 -8.88 -22.23
N ILE A 35 -19.44 -10.12 -21.75
CA ILE A 35 -18.86 -11.28 -22.44
C ILE A 35 -19.73 -11.67 -23.63
N VAL A 36 -21.05 -11.77 -23.44
CA VAL A 36 -22.01 -12.12 -24.49
C VAL A 36 -22.00 -11.06 -25.58
N SER A 37 -22.00 -9.78 -25.22
CA SER A 37 -21.93 -8.68 -26.21
C SER A 37 -20.58 -8.66 -26.96
N HIS A 38 -19.47 -9.04 -26.31
CA HIS A 38 -18.18 -9.17 -26.96
C HIS A 38 -18.14 -10.32 -27.97
N HIS A 39 -18.71 -11.47 -27.61
CA HIS A 39 -18.69 -12.66 -28.47
C HIS A 39 -19.72 -12.60 -29.61
N THR A 40 -20.80 -11.83 -29.44
CA THR A 40 -21.85 -11.63 -30.46
C THR A 40 -21.57 -10.45 -31.39
N ARG A 41 -20.34 -9.91 -31.41
CA ARG A 41 -19.92 -8.85 -32.34
C ARG A 41 -19.99 -9.35 -33.79
N GLY A 42 -21.07 -9.01 -34.48
CA GLY A 42 -21.31 -9.38 -35.89
C GLY A 42 -22.68 -10.01 -36.15
N ILE A 43 -23.43 -10.34 -35.10
CA ILE A 43 -24.79 -10.88 -35.22
C ILE A 43 -25.83 -9.74 -35.29
N PRO A 44 -26.95 -9.88 -36.04
CA PRO A 44 -28.03 -8.90 -36.05
C PRO A 44 -28.51 -8.53 -34.64
N ARG A 45 -28.86 -7.24 -34.45
CA ARG A 45 -29.20 -6.67 -33.14
C ARG A 45 -30.35 -7.39 -32.43
N GLU A 46 -31.33 -7.89 -33.17
CA GLU A 46 -32.47 -8.61 -32.62
C GLU A 46 -32.04 -9.93 -31.96
N ILE A 47 -31.17 -10.69 -32.63
CA ILE A 47 -30.63 -11.95 -32.11
C ILE A 47 -29.67 -11.67 -30.95
N GLN A 48 -28.89 -10.59 -31.02
CA GLN A 48 -28.03 -10.17 -29.92
C GLN A 48 -28.84 -9.84 -28.65
N GLN A 49 -29.91 -9.05 -28.78
CA GLN A 49 -30.79 -8.70 -27.66
C GLN A 49 -31.51 -9.93 -27.10
N TRP A 50 -32.03 -10.80 -27.96
CA TRP A 50 -32.65 -12.05 -27.55
C TRP A 50 -31.66 -12.97 -26.81
N THR A 51 -30.44 -13.10 -27.32
CA THR A 51 -29.37 -13.88 -26.67
C THR A 51 -29.03 -13.31 -25.31
N LEU A 52 -28.94 -11.98 -25.19
CA LEU A 52 -28.67 -11.31 -23.91
C LEU A 52 -29.79 -11.56 -22.89
N MET A 53 -31.06 -11.43 -23.30
CA MET A 53 -32.22 -11.67 -22.44
C MET A 53 -32.33 -13.14 -22.01
N THR A 54 -32.14 -14.07 -22.93
CA THR A 54 -32.14 -15.50 -22.64
C THR A 54 -30.99 -15.88 -21.71
N THR A 55 -29.77 -15.39 -21.97
CA THR A 55 -28.62 -15.70 -21.11
C THR A 55 -28.78 -15.12 -19.71
N ARG A 56 -29.29 -13.89 -19.57
CA ARG A 56 -29.61 -13.29 -18.27
C ARG A 56 -30.67 -14.10 -17.52
N THR A 57 -31.72 -14.56 -18.19
CA THR A 57 -32.79 -15.36 -17.57
C THR A 57 -32.28 -16.73 -17.12
N GLN A 58 -31.49 -17.41 -17.95
CA GLN A 58 -30.85 -18.69 -17.63
C GLN A 58 -29.88 -18.56 -16.47
N MET A 59 -29.10 -17.47 -16.44
CA MET A 59 -28.20 -17.17 -15.34
C MET A 59 -28.97 -16.96 -14.04
N ARG A 60 -30.07 -16.19 -14.04
CA ARG A 60 -30.90 -16.00 -12.83
C ARG A 60 -31.48 -17.32 -12.31
N GLN A 61 -31.96 -18.19 -13.20
CA GLN A 61 -32.46 -19.51 -12.85
C GLN A 61 -31.36 -20.43 -12.31
N PHE A 62 -30.16 -20.38 -12.89
CA PHE A 62 -29.01 -21.10 -12.37
C PHE A 62 -28.62 -20.57 -10.98
N LEU A 63 -28.60 -19.23 -10.83
CA LEU A 63 -28.24 -18.53 -9.61
C LEU A 63 -29.23 -18.77 -8.45
N SER A 64 -30.52 -18.92 -8.74
CA SER A 64 -31.53 -19.26 -7.73
C SER A 64 -31.48 -20.72 -7.28
N ASN A 65 -30.91 -21.60 -8.11
CA ASN A 65 -30.84 -23.06 -7.86
C ASN A 65 -29.50 -23.50 -7.24
N LEU A 66 -28.69 -22.57 -6.74
CA LEU A 66 -27.50 -22.89 -5.95
C LEU A 66 -27.87 -23.31 -4.53
N GLY A 67 -28.35 -24.54 -4.38
CA GLY A 67 -28.49 -25.20 -3.08
C GLY A 67 -27.15 -25.57 -2.44
N VAL A 68 -26.15 -24.68 -2.47
CA VAL A 68 -24.81 -24.90 -1.91
C VAL A 68 -24.72 -24.22 -0.54
N PRO A 69 -24.59 -24.97 0.56
CA PRO A 69 -24.46 -24.40 1.90
C PRO A 69 -23.14 -23.64 2.08
N ASP A 70 -23.16 -22.53 2.84
CA ASP A 70 -22.03 -21.62 3.03
C ASP A 70 -20.78 -22.29 3.64
N SER A 71 -20.97 -23.42 4.34
CA SER A 71 -19.92 -24.25 4.92
C SER A 71 -18.92 -24.80 3.89
N VAL A 72 -19.37 -25.09 2.66
CA VAL A 72 -18.51 -25.62 1.57
C VAL A 72 -17.65 -24.52 0.95
N LEU A 73 -18.05 -23.25 1.12
CA LEU A 73 -17.39 -22.10 0.51
C LEU A 73 -16.28 -21.54 1.39
N GLN A 74 -16.34 -21.72 2.72
CA GLN A 74 -15.35 -21.22 3.67
C GLN A 74 -13.88 -21.58 3.34
N PRO A 75 -13.55 -22.81 2.91
CA PRO A 75 -12.16 -23.19 2.60
C PRO A 75 -11.57 -22.42 1.41
N TYR A 76 -12.41 -21.97 0.48
CA TYR A 76 -11.99 -21.29 -0.75
C TYR A 76 -11.90 -19.77 -0.59
N ILE A 77 -12.27 -19.24 0.58
CA ILE A 77 -12.27 -17.81 0.86
C ILE A 77 -10.92 -17.44 1.45
N VAL A 78 -10.00 -17.06 0.56
CA VAL A 78 -8.76 -16.38 0.94
C VAL A 78 -9.11 -14.92 1.24
N ARG A 79 -9.26 -14.58 2.52
CA ARG A 79 -9.40 -13.18 2.95
C ARG A 79 -8.09 -12.46 2.64
N LYS A 80 -8.11 -11.47 1.73
CA LYS A 80 -6.99 -10.54 1.52
C LYS A 80 -6.82 -9.67 2.76
N ILE A 81 -6.15 -10.21 3.78
CA ILE A 81 -5.71 -9.44 4.96
C ILE A 81 -4.58 -8.48 4.54
N ASP A 82 -3.85 -8.79 3.45
CA ASP A 82 -2.71 -8.00 2.95
C ASP A 82 -3.10 -6.69 2.22
N ALA A 83 -4.35 -6.55 1.76
CA ALA A 83 -4.81 -5.33 1.09
C ALA A 83 -5.11 -4.19 2.08
N VAL A 84 -5.34 -4.52 3.36
CA VAL A 84 -5.64 -3.53 4.41
C VAL A 84 -4.40 -2.66 4.70
N THR A 85 -3.20 -3.24 4.59
CA THR A 85 -1.93 -2.53 4.79
C THR A 85 -1.71 -1.47 3.71
N SER A 86 -2.08 -1.72 2.45
CA SER A 86 -1.92 -0.74 1.36
C SER A 86 -2.91 0.43 1.43
N ASN A 87 -4.16 0.19 1.86
CA ASN A 87 -5.16 1.27 1.92
C ASN A 87 -4.93 2.27 3.04
N VAL A 88 -4.43 1.83 4.21
CA VAL A 88 -4.06 2.74 5.32
C VAL A 88 -2.89 3.65 4.91
N VAL A 89 -1.95 3.14 4.10
CA VAL A 89 -0.83 3.92 3.57
C VAL A 89 -1.27 4.92 2.50
N ALA A 90 -2.22 4.56 1.62
CA ALA A 90 -2.73 5.43 0.56
C ALA A 90 -3.49 6.66 1.08
N ILE A 91 -4.24 6.53 2.18
CA ILE A 91 -4.95 7.67 2.80
C ILE A 91 -3.94 8.63 3.46
N ALA A 92 -2.86 8.12 4.05
CA ALA A 92 -1.79 8.94 4.63
C ALA A 92 -0.89 9.63 3.59
N GLN A 93 -0.89 9.15 2.34
CA GLN A 93 -0.13 9.76 1.23
C GLN A 93 -0.89 10.90 0.53
N LYS A 94 -2.22 10.88 0.54
CA LYS A 94 -3.04 11.90 -0.16
C LYS A 94 -2.95 13.30 0.46
N ASP A 95 -2.65 13.39 1.76
CA ASP A 95 -2.45 14.66 2.48
C ASP A 95 -1.02 15.24 2.38
N GLN A 96 -0.13 14.62 1.59
CA GLN A 96 1.25 15.11 1.41
C GLN A 96 1.49 15.87 0.10
N GLN A 97 0.50 15.95 -0.78
CA GLN A 97 0.65 16.56 -2.11
C GLN A 97 -0.32 17.73 -2.28
N GLY A 98 -0.03 18.84 -1.63
CA GLY A 98 -0.87 20.03 -1.72
C GLY A 98 -0.39 21.19 -0.85
N GLU A 99 0.78 21.76 -1.16
CA GLU A 99 1.03 23.20 -1.00
C GLU A 99 2.31 23.53 -1.79
N ALA A 100 2.12 24.03 -3.01
CA ALA A 100 3.18 24.67 -3.77
C ALA A 100 3.63 25.91 -3.00
N MET A 101 4.92 25.99 -2.71
CA MET A 101 5.55 27.07 -1.96
C MET A 101 5.47 28.36 -2.79
N GLN A 102 4.55 29.25 -2.42
CA GLN A 102 4.55 30.64 -2.87
C GLN A 102 5.69 31.36 -2.14
N VAL A 103 6.66 31.87 -2.91
CA VAL A 103 7.83 32.58 -2.39
C VAL A 103 7.41 34.02 -2.15
N ASP A 104 7.23 34.42 -0.88
CA ASP A 104 7.11 35.82 -0.51
C ASP A 104 8.51 36.43 -0.41
N ASP A 105 8.67 37.53 -1.16
CA ASP A 105 9.86 38.36 -1.30
C ASP A 105 10.14 39.09 0.02
N VAL A 106 11.35 38.92 0.57
CA VAL A 106 11.81 39.70 1.74
C VAL A 106 12.99 40.55 1.31
N ASP A 107 12.67 41.84 1.21
CA ASP A 107 13.53 42.99 1.00
C ASP A 107 14.82 42.91 1.86
N ARG A 108 15.97 43.11 1.23
CA ARG A 108 17.27 43.07 1.89
C ARG A 108 18.12 44.24 1.42
N ASP A 109 18.26 45.21 2.32
CA ASP A 109 19.05 46.43 2.13
C ASP A 109 20.53 46.16 1.82
N ASP A 110 21.01 47.08 0.98
CA ASP A 110 22.35 47.31 0.46
C ASP A 110 23.43 47.49 1.55
N ASN A 111 24.58 46.85 1.36
CA ASN A 111 25.85 47.53 1.59
C ASN A 111 26.97 46.90 0.75
N SER A 112 27.56 47.75 -0.07
CA SER A 112 28.60 47.48 -1.06
C SER A 112 30.01 47.55 -0.45
N GLY A 113 30.91 46.69 -0.93
CA GLY A 113 32.33 46.72 -0.57
C GLY A 113 33.12 45.67 -1.36
N GLY A 114 33.70 46.07 -2.49
CA GLY A 114 34.41 45.18 -3.40
C GLY A 114 35.83 44.79 -2.95
N ALA A 115 36.31 43.67 -3.48
CA ALA A 115 37.70 43.46 -3.85
C ALA A 115 37.82 42.20 -4.74
N SER A 116 38.43 42.38 -5.91
CA SER A 116 38.83 41.33 -6.84
C SER A 116 39.89 40.40 -6.22
N GLY A 117 39.84 39.11 -6.59
CA GLY A 117 40.89 38.15 -6.27
C GLY A 117 40.65 36.80 -6.92
N SER A 118 41.15 36.63 -8.14
CA SER A 118 41.23 35.35 -8.85
C SER A 118 42.18 34.40 -8.12
N THR A 119 41.76 33.18 -7.75
CA THR A 119 42.70 32.05 -7.55
C THR A 119 42.00 30.70 -7.70
N GLU A 120 42.41 30.01 -8.76
CA GLU A 120 42.71 28.58 -8.93
C GLU A 120 41.79 27.49 -8.36
N ILE A 121 41.45 26.59 -9.29
CA ILE A 121 40.72 25.34 -9.14
C ILE A 121 41.71 24.27 -8.64
N THR A 122 41.46 23.68 -7.48
CA THR A 122 42.01 22.36 -7.09
C THR A 122 40.87 21.41 -6.72
N PRO A 123 40.74 20.25 -7.40
CA PRO A 123 39.69 19.28 -7.10
C PRO A 123 40.23 18.22 -6.14
N SER A 124 39.68 18.09 -4.95
CA SER A 124 39.70 16.84 -4.17
C SER A 124 38.85 16.97 -2.91
N SER A 125 37.63 16.43 -2.97
CA SER A 125 36.89 15.92 -1.82
C SER A 125 35.91 14.89 -2.35
N VAL A 126 36.42 13.66 -2.54
CA VAL A 126 35.60 12.49 -2.85
C VAL A 126 34.71 12.20 -1.65
N ILE A 127 33.46 12.65 -1.71
CA ILE A 127 32.42 12.21 -0.80
C ILE A 127 31.98 10.84 -1.33
N ASN A 128 32.52 9.78 -0.73
CA ASN A 128 32.18 8.41 -1.05
C ASN A 128 30.80 8.09 -0.45
N LEU A 129 29.73 8.44 -1.19
CA LEU A 129 28.37 7.96 -0.90
C LEU A 129 28.33 6.48 -1.26
N GLY A 130 28.02 5.66 -0.27
CA GLY A 130 27.97 4.20 -0.36
C GLY A 130 27.28 3.71 -1.62
N ASP A 131 28.10 3.11 -2.47
CA ASP A 131 27.75 2.41 -3.69
C ASP A 131 26.98 1.13 -3.32
N LYS A 132 25.67 1.28 -3.14
CA LYS A 132 24.72 0.19 -3.32
C LYS A 132 23.70 0.69 -4.33
N GLU A 133 23.80 0.15 -5.55
CA GLU A 133 22.96 0.41 -6.73
C GLU A 133 23.40 1.58 -7.63
N ASN A 134 24.62 1.54 -8.16
CA ASN A 134 24.73 1.76 -9.61
C ASN A 134 24.13 0.52 -10.30
N ASP A 135 22.80 0.42 -10.31
CA ASP A 135 22.11 -0.48 -11.23
C ASP A 135 22.64 -0.12 -12.61
N GLY A 136 23.41 -1.01 -13.24
CA GLY A 136 23.96 -0.84 -14.59
C GLY A 136 22.89 -0.79 -15.69
N GLU A 137 21.71 -0.25 -15.39
CA GLU A 137 20.65 0.03 -16.33
C GLU A 137 21.11 1.20 -17.23
N PRO A 138 21.32 0.94 -18.53
CA PRO A 138 21.77 1.96 -19.45
C PRO A 138 20.76 3.10 -19.50
N LEU A 139 21.26 4.33 -19.65
CA LEU A 139 20.41 5.50 -19.83
C LEU A 139 19.49 5.27 -21.04
N PRO A 140 18.18 5.58 -20.92
CA PRO A 140 17.26 5.46 -22.02
C PRO A 140 17.69 6.41 -23.14
N THR A 141 17.61 5.94 -24.38
CA THR A 141 17.80 6.80 -25.55
C THR A 141 16.61 7.76 -25.64
N VAL A 142 16.83 9.03 -25.31
CA VAL A 142 15.79 10.07 -25.36
C VAL A 142 16.03 10.98 -26.57
N VAL A 143 14.96 11.23 -27.35
CA VAL A 143 14.97 12.23 -28.41
C VAL A 143 14.65 13.59 -27.79
N LEU A 144 15.63 14.49 -27.77
CA LEU A 144 15.46 15.85 -27.24
C LEU A 144 14.31 16.56 -28.00
N GLY A 145 13.42 17.21 -27.25
CA GLY A 145 12.21 17.86 -27.78
C GLY A 145 10.97 16.97 -27.91
N SER A 146 11.05 15.67 -27.59
CA SER A 146 9.85 14.81 -27.56
C SER A 146 8.88 15.12 -26.41
N GLU A 147 9.37 15.55 -25.25
CA GLU A 147 8.55 16.03 -24.14
C GLU A 147 8.85 17.51 -23.87
N THR A 148 7.84 18.26 -23.40
CA THR A 148 7.92 19.73 -23.28
C THR A 148 9.00 20.19 -22.30
N TRP A 149 9.26 19.42 -21.24
CA TRP A 149 10.28 19.75 -20.23
C TRP A 149 11.72 19.53 -20.71
N HIS A 150 11.94 18.85 -21.84
CA HIS A 150 13.29 18.57 -22.35
C HIS A 150 14.10 19.84 -22.66
N ASN A 151 13.42 20.96 -22.94
CA ASN A 151 14.06 22.24 -23.23
C ASN A 151 14.30 23.10 -21.99
N ASP A 152 13.67 22.75 -20.86
CA ASP A 152 13.73 23.52 -19.61
C ASP A 152 14.91 23.09 -18.72
N VAL A 153 15.59 22.00 -19.08
CA VAL A 153 16.73 21.44 -18.36
C VAL A 153 17.92 21.23 -19.30
N PRO A 154 19.16 21.18 -18.78
CA PRO A 154 20.31 20.79 -19.59
C PRO A 154 20.08 19.46 -20.32
N ALA A 155 20.48 19.38 -21.59
CA ALA A 155 20.26 18.19 -22.43
C ALA A 155 20.84 16.91 -21.78
N ASP A 156 21.94 17.04 -21.05
CA ASP A 156 22.63 15.95 -20.37
C ASP A 156 21.80 15.37 -19.20
N TRP A 157 20.86 16.14 -18.65
CA TRP A 157 19.96 15.72 -17.57
C TRP A 157 18.72 15.01 -18.08
N VAL A 158 18.32 15.24 -19.34
CA VAL A 158 17.15 14.62 -19.95
C VAL A 158 17.16 13.09 -19.85
N PRO A 159 18.21 12.37 -20.26
CA PRO A 159 18.22 10.91 -20.13
C PRO A 159 18.20 10.43 -18.66
N ILE A 160 18.75 11.21 -17.73
CA ILE A 160 18.76 10.91 -16.29
C ILE A 160 17.34 11.04 -15.72
N ILE A 161 16.68 12.18 -15.98
CA ILE A 161 15.32 12.46 -15.50
C ILE A 161 14.33 11.46 -16.12
N ALA A 162 14.48 11.12 -17.40
CA ALA A 162 13.64 10.12 -18.06
C ALA A 162 13.76 8.73 -17.41
N ARG A 163 15.00 8.30 -17.09
CA ARG A 163 15.25 7.06 -16.34
C ARG A 163 14.61 7.13 -14.95
N ASP A 164 14.83 8.21 -14.22
CA ASP A 164 14.37 8.36 -12.85
C ASP A 164 12.84 8.42 -12.79
N ALA A 165 12.18 9.05 -13.76
CA ALA A 165 10.72 9.02 -13.91
C ALA A 165 10.20 7.59 -14.13
N GLN A 166 10.88 6.79 -14.96
CA GLN A 166 10.53 5.38 -15.16
C GLN A 166 10.75 4.55 -13.88
N ARG A 167 11.82 4.85 -13.12
CA ARG A 167 12.11 4.21 -11.82
C ARG A 167 11.07 4.56 -10.77
N GLN A 168 10.70 5.83 -10.64
CA GLN A 168 9.67 6.30 -9.73
C GLN A 168 8.31 5.64 -9.98
N ARG A 169 7.97 5.33 -11.24
CA ARG A 169 6.75 4.57 -11.58
C ARG A 169 6.74 3.14 -11.02
N ARG A 170 7.92 2.56 -10.78
CA ARG A 170 8.09 1.19 -10.22
C ARG A 170 8.47 1.21 -8.74
N GLN A 171 8.59 2.39 -8.14
CA GLN A 171 9.06 2.51 -6.77
C GLN A 171 8.02 1.97 -5.79
N ASN A 172 8.49 1.16 -4.84
CA ASN A 172 7.65 0.66 -3.76
C ASN A 172 7.16 1.81 -2.87
N SER A 173 6.03 1.61 -2.20
CA SER A 173 5.55 2.59 -1.22
C SER A 173 6.61 2.80 -0.12
N GLN A 174 6.86 4.07 0.18
CA GLN A 174 7.83 4.45 1.21
C GLN A 174 7.43 3.87 2.56
N ALA A 175 8.35 3.14 3.20
CA ALA A 175 8.18 2.64 4.56
C ALA A 175 8.10 3.81 5.55
N PRO A 176 7.48 3.61 6.73
CA PRO A 176 7.39 4.64 7.76
C PRO A 176 8.78 5.19 8.13
N PHE A 177 8.89 6.52 8.20
CA PHE A 177 10.14 7.17 8.54
C PHE A 177 10.57 6.88 9.98
N SER A 178 11.88 6.80 10.20
CA SER A 178 12.47 6.64 11.52
C SER A 178 12.27 7.90 12.38
N ASP A 179 12.29 7.72 13.70
CA ASP A 179 12.16 8.85 14.63
C ASP A 179 13.32 9.85 14.49
N ALA A 180 14.52 9.37 14.11
CA ALA A 180 15.67 10.23 13.80
C ALA A 180 15.36 11.16 12.61
N TYR A 181 14.79 10.64 11.52
CA TYR A 181 14.41 11.46 10.37
C TYR A 181 13.28 12.45 10.72
N LEU A 182 12.27 11.98 11.47
CA LEU A 182 11.17 12.83 11.91
C LEU A 182 11.63 13.96 12.84
N SER A 183 12.73 13.77 13.58
CA SER A 183 13.32 14.78 14.46
C SER A 183 13.90 16.00 13.70
N GLY A 184 14.23 15.84 12.42
CA GLY A 184 14.64 16.95 11.54
C GLY A 184 13.46 17.69 10.89
N MET A 185 12.25 17.12 10.93
CA MET A 185 11.08 17.77 10.33
C MET A 185 10.55 18.92 11.18
N PRO A 186 9.95 19.95 10.56
CA PRO A 186 9.19 20.98 11.26
C PRO A 186 8.16 20.38 12.21
N SER A 187 7.97 21.00 13.38
CA SER A 187 7.10 20.49 14.45
C SER A 187 5.67 20.22 13.98
N LYS A 188 5.11 21.07 13.11
CA LYS A 188 3.77 20.87 12.52
C LYS A 188 3.71 19.59 11.70
N ARG A 189 4.69 19.38 10.80
CA ARG A 189 4.78 18.17 9.95
C ARG A 189 4.99 16.92 10.80
N ARG A 190 5.88 16.99 11.79
CA ARG A 190 6.13 15.89 12.74
C ARG A 190 4.88 15.50 13.50
N LYS A 191 4.09 16.47 13.97
CA LYS A 191 2.84 16.20 14.70
C LYS A 191 1.83 15.45 13.83
N ILE A 192 1.68 15.84 12.56
CA ILE A 192 0.77 15.17 11.62
C ILE A 192 1.24 13.73 11.34
N VAL A 193 2.51 13.55 11.00
CA VAL A 193 3.05 12.21 10.67
C VAL A 193 3.00 11.25 11.87
N THR A 194 3.23 11.76 13.09
CA THR A 194 3.22 10.95 14.32
C THR A 194 1.85 10.87 15.01
N ALA A 195 0.81 11.50 14.47
CA ALA A 195 -0.52 11.48 15.05
C ALA A 195 -1.14 10.06 15.02
N ALA A 196 -0.84 9.29 13.98
CA ALA A 196 -1.32 7.92 13.82
C ALA A 196 -0.60 6.90 14.73
N LYS A 197 0.55 7.28 15.30
CA LYS A 197 1.40 6.39 16.11
C LYS A 197 0.63 6.00 17.39
N PRO A 198 0.56 4.71 17.76
CA PRO A 198 -0.13 4.30 18.97
C PRO A 198 0.46 4.99 20.20
N ARG A 199 -0.40 5.50 21.09
CA ARG A 199 0.00 6.14 22.35
C ARG A 199 -0.78 5.53 23.50
N GLY A 200 -0.18 5.54 24.69
CA GLY A 200 -0.80 5.08 25.92
C GLY A 200 -0.28 3.73 26.40
N SER A 201 -1.05 3.10 27.29
CA SER A 201 -0.72 1.79 27.84
C SER A 201 -0.89 0.68 26.80
N LEU A 202 -0.26 -0.48 27.04
CA LEU A 202 -0.39 -1.65 26.16
C LEU A 202 -1.85 -2.04 25.91
N SER A 203 -2.67 -1.99 26.96
CA SER A 203 -4.11 -2.25 26.89
C SER A 203 -4.81 -1.30 25.91
N GLN A 204 -4.53 0.01 26.01
CA GLN A 204 -5.11 1.02 25.12
C GLN A 204 -4.68 0.83 23.66
N VAL A 205 -3.40 0.49 23.43
CA VAL A 205 -2.88 0.21 22.09
C VAL A 205 -3.57 -1.00 21.47
N ILE A 206 -3.75 -2.08 22.24
CA ILE A 206 -4.45 -3.28 21.78
C ILE A 206 -5.91 -2.95 21.45
N SER A 207 -6.63 -2.30 22.36
CA SER A 207 -8.03 -1.91 22.14
C SER A 207 -8.21 -1.02 20.91
N GLU A 208 -7.37 0.01 20.74
CA GLU A 208 -7.40 0.89 19.57
C GLU A 208 -7.03 0.13 18.28
N SER A 209 -6.06 -0.78 18.33
CA SER A 209 -5.67 -1.59 17.18
C SER A 209 -6.82 -2.50 16.71
N VAL A 210 -7.54 -3.12 17.66
CA VAL A 210 -8.72 -3.93 17.38
C VAL A 210 -9.83 -3.06 16.79
N ARG A 211 -10.08 -1.89 17.38
CA ARG A 211 -11.07 -0.92 16.88
C ARG A 211 -10.79 -0.56 15.43
N ARG A 212 -9.56 -0.12 15.13
CA ARG A 212 -9.11 0.24 13.77
C ARG A 212 -9.22 -0.93 12.79
N ALA A 213 -8.78 -2.12 13.20
CA ALA A 213 -8.82 -3.31 12.35
C ALA A 213 -10.25 -3.68 11.98
N VAL A 214 -11.16 -3.70 12.95
CA VAL A 214 -12.58 -4.02 12.70
C VAL A 214 -13.21 -2.94 11.80
N THR A 215 -13.01 -1.66 12.08
CA THR A 215 -13.52 -0.57 11.24
C THR A 215 -12.99 -0.64 9.81
N ALA A 216 -11.71 -0.97 9.62
CA ALA A 216 -11.09 -1.09 8.30
C ALA A 216 -11.67 -2.24 7.46
N THR A 217 -12.21 -3.30 8.09
CA THR A 217 -12.87 -4.40 7.36
C THR A 217 -14.24 -4.02 6.81
N GLY A 218 -14.86 -2.95 7.32
CA GLY A 218 -16.24 -2.57 6.97
C GLY A 218 -17.31 -3.58 7.43
N LEU A 219 -16.93 -4.56 8.27
CA LEU A 219 -17.85 -5.56 8.81
C LEU A 219 -18.51 -5.05 10.09
N ALA A 220 -19.80 -5.33 10.24
CA ALA A 220 -20.49 -5.13 11.52
C ALA A 220 -20.07 -6.23 12.49
N SER A 221 -19.48 -5.84 13.63
CA SER A 221 -19.16 -6.78 14.70
C SER A 221 -20.44 -7.41 15.26
N VAL A 222 -20.42 -8.72 15.53
CA VAL A 222 -21.55 -9.47 16.13
C VAL A 222 -21.86 -8.96 17.54
N ALA A 223 -20.84 -8.45 18.24
CA ALA A 223 -20.97 -7.80 19.54
C ALA A 223 -20.63 -6.30 19.42
N PRO A 224 -21.04 -5.44 20.37
CA PRO A 224 -20.64 -4.04 20.38
C PRO A 224 -19.11 -3.91 20.31
N LEU A 225 -18.61 -3.15 19.33
CA LEU A 225 -17.18 -3.01 19.05
C LEU A 225 -16.38 -2.63 20.30
N GLU A 226 -16.93 -1.76 21.13
CA GLU A 226 -16.26 -1.28 22.34
C GLU A 226 -16.05 -2.40 23.37
N VAL A 227 -17.00 -3.33 23.50
CA VAL A 227 -16.88 -4.47 24.42
C VAL A 227 -15.77 -5.41 23.93
N VAL A 228 -15.71 -5.66 22.62
CA VAL A 228 -14.67 -6.52 22.01
C VAL A 228 -13.29 -5.87 22.16
N ALA A 229 -13.16 -4.58 21.84
CA ALA A 229 -11.91 -3.85 21.94
C ALA A 229 -11.40 -3.77 23.39
N GLN A 230 -12.28 -3.45 24.34
CA GLN A 230 -11.90 -3.36 25.76
C GLN A 230 -11.59 -4.74 26.36
N GLY A 231 -12.35 -5.77 25.99
CA GLY A 231 -12.09 -7.15 26.39
C GLY A 231 -10.72 -7.63 25.90
N ALA A 232 -10.41 -7.38 24.62
CA ALA A 232 -9.11 -7.73 24.03
C ALA A 232 -7.95 -7.00 24.73
N GLY A 233 -8.13 -5.71 25.06
CA GLY A 233 -7.12 -4.93 25.76
C GLY A 233 -6.93 -5.34 27.22
N SER A 234 -7.92 -5.95 27.87
CA SER A 234 -7.86 -6.33 29.30
C SER A 234 -7.38 -7.76 29.52
N ASP A 235 -7.42 -8.61 28.48
CA ASP A 235 -6.98 -10.00 28.54
C ASP A 235 -5.45 -10.11 28.63
N ILE A 236 -4.98 -10.76 29.71
CA ILE A 236 -3.55 -10.97 29.98
C ILE A 236 -2.88 -11.89 28.95
N ASN A 237 -3.61 -12.84 28.38
CA ASN A 237 -3.08 -13.75 27.37
C ASN A 237 -2.83 -13.00 26.05
N ILE A 238 -3.74 -12.10 25.69
CA ILE A 238 -3.59 -11.24 24.50
C ILE A 238 -2.44 -10.25 24.70
N GLN A 239 -2.36 -9.62 25.88
CA GLN A 239 -1.25 -8.71 26.20
C GLN A 239 0.12 -9.41 26.15
N SER A 240 0.24 -10.60 26.73
CA SER A 240 1.49 -11.37 26.72
C SER A 240 1.87 -11.83 25.32
N ALA A 241 0.90 -12.37 24.56
CA ALA A 241 1.10 -12.75 23.17
C ALA A 241 1.52 -11.56 22.29
N TYR A 242 0.91 -10.38 22.48
CA TYR A 242 1.29 -9.16 21.76
C TYR A 242 2.73 -8.73 22.07
N ARG A 243 3.16 -8.78 23.34
CA ARG A 243 4.54 -8.44 23.73
C ARG A 243 5.55 -9.40 23.12
N GLU A 244 5.24 -10.69 23.09
CA GLU A 244 6.12 -11.69 22.49
C GLU A 244 6.19 -11.54 20.97
N LEU A 245 5.05 -11.28 20.31
CA LEU A 245 5.00 -10.97 18.89
C LEU A 245 5.81 -9.73 18.53
N LEU A 246 5.73 -8.67 19.34
CA LEU A 246 6.53 -7.47 19.13
C LEU A 246 8.02 -7.78 19.26
N ARG A 247 8.41 -8.52 20.30
CA ARG A 247 9.81 -8.91 20.51
C ARG A 247 10.35 -9.79 19.39
N SER A 248 9.59 -10.80 18.96
CA SER A 248 10.02 -11.71 17.89
C SER A 248 10.21 -10.97 16.57
N ASN A 249 9.29 -10.07 16.22
CA ASN A 249 9.41 -9.22 15.03
C ASN A 249 10.61 -8.29 15.11
N VAL A 250 10.84 -7.64 16.26
CA VAL A 250 12.00 -6.75 16.41
C VAL A 250 13.31 -7.53 16.39
N ARG A 251 13.38 -8.71 17.03
CA ARG A 251 14.57 -9.59 16.97
C ARG A 251 14.87 -10.04 15.55
N ALA A 252 13.85 -10.47 14.79
CA ALA A 252 14.00 -10.84 13.39
C ALA A 252 14.50 -9.64 12.56
N GLY A 253 13.87 -8.48 12.71
CA GLY A 253 14.27 -7.26 12.00
C GLY A 253 15.69 -6.79 12.35
N ILE A 254 16.11 -6.92 13.61
CA ILE A 254 17.47 -6.60 14.05
C ILE A 254 18.49 -7.55 13.42
N ARG A 255 18.19 -8.86 13.35
CA ARG A 255 19.08 -9.86 12.77
C ARG A 255 19.28 -9.67 11.27
N ASP A 256 18.22 -9.29 10.57
CA ASP A 256 18.21 -9.18 9.12
C ASP A 256 18.65 -7.77 8.63
N ASN A 257 18.90 -6.82 9.54
CA ASN A 257 19.31 -5.46 9.21
C ASN A 257 20.84 -5.33 9.13
N SER A 258 21.36 -4.99 7.95
CA SER A 258 22.80 -4.81 7.71
C SER A 258 23.45 -3.71 8.54
N ASP A 259 22.68 -2.72 8.94
CA ASP A 259 23.19 -1.53 9.62
C ASP A 259 23.20 -1.70 11.14
N PHE A 260 22.58 -2.78 11.63
CA PHE A 260 22.59 -3.11 13.05
C PHE A 260 23.87 -3.86 13.42
N THR A 261 24.64 -3.29 14.35
CA THR A 261 25.76 -3.97 14.99
C THR A 261 25.59 -3.96 16.51
N PRO A 262 25.72 -5.11 17.19
CA PRO A 262 25.55 -5.18 18.64
C PRO A 262 26.44 -4.22 19.42
N GLU A 263 27.64 -3.93 18.90
CA GLU A 263 28.63 -3.03 19.49
C GLU A 263 28.21 -1.55 19.42
N ARG A 264 27.55 -1.13 18.33
CA ARG A 264 27.03 0.24 18.20
C ARG A 264 25.74 0.46 19.00
N PHE A 265 24.97 -0.60 19.23
CA PHE A 265 23.66 -0.52 19.88
C PHE A 265 23.54 -1.47 21.09
N PRO A 266 24.38 -1.31 22.12
CA PRO A 266 24.43 -2.25 23.25
C PRO A 266 23.12 -2.29 24.05
N ASN A 267 22.44 -1.15 24.20
CA ASN A 267 21.16 -1.06 24.89
C ASN A 267 20.04 -1.84 24.20
N ALA A 268 19.99 -1.76 22.86
CA ALA A 268 19.00 -2.49 22.07
C ALA A 268 19.26 -4.00 22.15
N THR A 269 20.53 -4.41 22.02
CA THR A 269 20.96 -5.80 22.20
C THR A 269 20.55 -6.32 23.58
N SER A 270 20.84 -5.59 24.65
CA SER A 270 20.49 -6.02 26.02
C SER A 270 18.97 -6.13 26.21
N TYR A 271 18.18 -5.20 25.67
CA TYR A 271 16.73 -5.19 25.87
C TYR A 271 16.01 -6.29 25.09
N PHE A 272 16.46 -6.57 23.86
CA PHE A 272 15.82 -7.56 23.01
C PHE A 272 16.42 -8.96 23.18
N ASN A 273 17.72 -9.11 23.48
CA ASN A 273 18.37 -10.42 23.63
C ASN A 273 18.64 -10.81 25.10
N GLY A 274 18.41 -9.92 26.07
CA GLY A 274 18.57 -10.24 27.49
C GLY A 274 17.54 -11.26 28.00
N PRO A 275 17.89 -12.10 28.99
CA PRO A 275 16.93 -12.93 29.72
C PRO A 275 15.98 -12.04 30.54
N GLN A 276 14.74 -12.52 30.74
CA GLN A 276 13.72 -11.81 31.53
C GLN A 276 14.10 -11.64 32.99
#